data_AF-A0A7N2MSR6-F1
#
_entry.id   AF-A0A7N2MSR6-F1
#
_cell.length_a   1.000
_cell.length_b   1.000
_cell.length_c   1.000
_cell.angle_alpha   90.00
_cell.angle_beta   90.00
_cell.angle_gamma   90.00
#
_symmetry.space_group_name_H-M   'P 1'
#
loop_
_entity.id
_entity.type
_entity.pdbx_description
1 polymer ?
#
loop_
_entity_poly.entity_id
_entity_poly.type
_entity_poly.pdbx_seq_one_letter_code
_entity_poly.pdbx_strand_id
1 'polypeptide(L)'
;MSKSGFYLSWILVHLFILQVSSRISAIRKDIGFQEKPICRNTVQGRYLLSDDNGHICDALSVDPQSRCCPGKGEKFSCHGCNLLSQCCNSYEFCVSCCLNPARTQKEQVLKVKMAKQSTAGTYSSVFDFCAGRCRHNSESVVHENAYISDFHHCFSLPSNSSGLAA
;
A
#
# COMPACT_ATOMS: atom_id res chain seq x y z
N MET A 1 74.92 -12.65 -24.25
CA MET A 1 73.69 -13.03 -23.49
C MET A 1 72.51 -12.32 -24.12
N SER A 2 71.53 -13.09 -24.62
CA SER A 2 70.57 -12.67 -25.65
C SER A 2 69.49 -11.72 -25.11
N LYS A 3 69.59 -10.43 -25.45
CA LYS A 3 68.58 -9.39 -25.11
C LYS A 3 67.26 -9.56 -25.89
N SER A 4 67.24 -10.38 -26.94
CA SER A 4 66.09 -10.57 -27.83
C SER A 4 64.93 -11.35 -27.19
N GLY A 5 65.23 -12.35 -26.35
CA GLY A 5 64.19 -13.17 -25.70
C GLY A 5 63.36 -12.41 -24.66
N PHE A 6 63.94 -11.42 -23.99
CA PHE A 6 63.24 -10.60 -23.00
C PHE A 6 62.18 -9.69 -23.63
N TYR A 7 62.46 -9.09 -24.79
CA TYR A 7 61.49 -8.26 -25.50
C TYR A 7 60.32 -9.07 -26.06
N LEU A 8 60.58 -10.27 -26.59
CA LEU A 8 59.53 -11.14 -27.11
C LEU A 8 58.60 -11.64 -26.00
N SER A 9 59.17 -11.96 -24.84
CA SER A 9 58.41 -12.34 -23.63
C SER A 9 57.55 -11.19 -23.11
N TRP A 10 58.07 -9.95 -23.11
CA TRP A 10 57.31 -8.77 -22.68
C TRP A 10 56.15 -8.43 -23.61
N ILE A 11 56.34 -8.57 -24.93
CA ILE A 11 55.28 -8.39 -25.94
C ILE A 11 54.18 -9.44 -25.76
N LEU A 12 54.54 -10.70 -25.52
CA LEU A 12 53.58 -11.78 -25.26
C LEU A 12 52.79 -11.54 -23.97
N VAL A 13 53.43 -11.03 -22.91
CA VAL A 13 52.75 -10.67 -21.65
C VAL A 13 51.78 -9.50 -21.86
N HIS A 14 52.16 -8.47 -22.61
CA HIS A 14 51.25 -7.35 -22.92
C HIS A 14 50.06 -7.74 -23.79
N LEU A 15 50.26 -8.63 -24.78
CA LEU A 15 49.17 -9.19 -25.59
C LEU A 15 48.20 -10.02 -24.74
N PHE A 16 48.71 -10.80 -23.78
CA PHE A 16 47.88 -11.58 -22.87
C PHE A 16 47.04 -10.68 -21.93
N ILE A 17 47.62 -9.59 -21.43
CA ILE A 17 46.92 -8.61 -20.57
C ILE A 17 45.80 -7.89 -21.33
N LEU A 18 46.02 -7.53 -22.60
CA LEU A 18 45.00 -6.88 -23.44
C LEU A 18 43.83 -7.81 -23.79
N GLN A 19 44.08 -9.12 -23.93
CA GLN A 19 43.03 -10.12 -24.18
C GLN A 19 42.19 -10.42 -22.92
N VAL A 20 42.76 -10.28 -21.71
CA VAL A 20 42.02 -10.47 -20.45
C VAL A 20 41.15 -9.27 -20.11
N SER A 21 41.53 -8.05 -20.52
CA SER A 21 40.82 -6.81 -20.16
C SER A 21 39.51 -6.55 -20.92
N SER A 22 39.19 -7.34 -21.95
CA SER A 22 38.01 -7.08 -22.81
C SER A 22 36.74 -7.83 -22.40
N ARG A 23 36.71 -8.50 -21.25
CA ARG A 23 35.46 -8.99 -20.65
C ARG A 23 34.76 -7.83 -19.95
N ILE A 24 34.33 -6.82 -20.72
CA ILE A 24 33.26 -5.92 -20.27
C ILE A 24 32.00 -6.80 -20.25
N SER A 25 31.77 -7.41 -19.08
CA SER A 25 30.48 -7.98 -18.78
C SER A 25 29.54 -6.80 -18.58
N ALA A 26 28.94 -6.33 -19.68
CA ALA A 26 27.73 -5.55 -19.61
C ALA A 26 26.63 -6.50 -19.13
N ILE A 27 26.66 -6.81 -17.83
CA ILE A 27 25.55 -7.45 -17.15
C ILE A 27 24.43 -6.45 -17.27
N ARG A 28 23.52 -6.68 -18.22
CA ARG A 28 22.22 -6.06 -18.25
C ARG A 28 21.52 -6.51 -16.96
N LYS A 29 21.78 -5.78 -15.87
CA LYS A 29 20.96 -5.82 -14.68
C LYS A 29 19.56 -5.50 -15.20
N ASP A 30 18.58 -6.30 -14.80
CA ASP A 30 17.17 -6.16 -15.16
C ASP A 30 16.72 -6.92 -16.43
N ILE A 31 17.02 -8.22 -16.51
CA ILE A 31 16.01 -9.21 -16.95
C ILE A 31 15.40 -9.82 -15.68
N GLY A 32 14.92 -8.98 -14.78
CA GLY A 32 13.88 -9.39 -13.86
C GLY A 32 12.59 -9.24 -14.63
N PHE A 33 11.81 -10.31 -14.78
CA PHE A 33 10.37 -10.12 -14.99
C PHE A 33 9.95 -9.12 -13.90
N GLN A 34 9.53 -7.90 -14.28
CA GLN A 34 8.87 -7.02 -13.31
C GLN A 34 7.60 -7.76 -12.92
N GLU A 35 7.66 -8.53 -11.84
CA GLU A 35 6.47 -9.04 -11.19
C GLU A 35 5.67 -7.81 -10.82
N LYS A 36 4.58 -7.60 -11.57
CA LYS A 36 3.64 -6.53 -11.25
C LYS A 36 3.18 -6.79 -9.82
N PRO A 37 3.30 -5.80 -8.91
CA PRO A 37 2.87 -5.98 -7.54
C PRO A 37 1.39 -6.37 -7.51
N ILE A 38 1.06 -7.38 -6.72
CA ILE A 38 -0.32 -7.82 -6.51
C ILE A 38 -0.92 -6.95 -5.42
N CYS A 39 -2.02 -6.27 -5.72
CA CYS A 39 -2.75 -5.45 -4.76
C CYS A 39 -3.79 -6.25 -4.00
N ARG A 40 -3.98 -5.87 -2.73
CA ARG A 40 -5.22 -6.16 -2.00
C ARG A 40 -6.25 -5.10 -2.34
N ASN A 41 -7.53 -5.46 -2.25
CA ASN A 41 -8.60 -4.51 -2.51
C ASN A 41 -9.85 -4.83 -1.69
N THR A 42 -10.85 -3.95 -1.74
CA THR A 42 -12.03 -4.06 -0.89
C THR A 42 -12.94 -5.24 -1.21
N VAL A 43 -12.81 -5.92 -2.37
CA VAL A 43 -13.55 -7.09 -2.94
C VAL A 43 -15.10 -7.04 -2.90
N GLN A 44 -15.69 -6.37 -1.93
CA GLN A 44 -17.11 -6.34 -1.57
C GLN A 44 -17.91 -5.23 -2.26
N GLY A 45 -17.24 -4.28 -2.92
CA GLY A 45 -17.90 -3.16 -3.58
C GLY A 45 -18.63 -3.62 -4.85
N ARG A 46 -19.91 -3.23 -4.99
CA ARG A 46 -20.73 -3.61 -6.16
C ARG A 46 -20.29 -2.90 -7.44
N TYR A 47 -19.97 -1.60 -7.33
CA TYR A 47 -19.65 -0.74 -8.47
C TYR A 47 -18.23 -0.22 -8.41
N LEU A 48 -17.79 0.22 -7.23
CA LEU A 48 -16.46 0.76 -6.99
C LEU A 48 -15.63 -0.21 -6.17
N LEU A 49 -14.32 -0.06 -6.24
CA LEU A 49 -13.35 -0.82 -5.46
C LEU A 49 -12.17 0.07 -5.12
N SER A 50 -11.66 -0.06 -3.89
CA SER A 50 -10.43 0.59 -3.45
C SER A 50 -9.33 -0.45 -3.28
N ASP A 51 -8.14 -0.18 -3.85
CA ASP A 51 -6.95 -1.00 -3.63
C ASP A 51 -6.12 -0.51 -2.44
N ASP A 52 -5.13 -1.32 -2.03
CA ASP A 52 -4.20 -1.03 -0.94
C ASP A 52 -3.15 0.05 -1.26
N ASN A 53 -3.03 0.42 -2.53
CA ASN A 53 -2.31 1.61 -2.95
C ASN A 53 -3.16 2.88 -2.80
N GLY A 54 -4.45 2.75 -2.49
CA GLY A 54 -5.40 3.84 -2.28
C GLY A 54 -6.05 4.38 -3.54
N HIS A 55 -5.96 3.68 -4.68
CA HIS A 55 -6.71 4.05 -5.88
C HIS A 55 -8.14 3.53 -5.80
N ILE A 56 -9.06 4.28 -6.42
CA ILE A 56 -10.44 3.85 -6.63
C ILE A 56 -10.68 3.66 -8.12
N CYS A 57 -11.41 2.61 -8.45
CA CYS A 57 -11.84 2.34 -9.81
C CYS A 57 -13.15 1.56 -9.84
N ASP A 58 -13.79 1.50 -11.01
CA ASP A 58 -14.91 0.60 -11.21
C ASP A 58 -14.46 -0.86 -11.02
N ALA A 59 -15.28 -1.68 -10.37
CA ALA A 59 -14.98 -3.08 -10.09
C ALA A 59 -14.66 -3.88 -11.38
N LEU A 60 -15.25 -3.46 -12.52
CA LEU A 60 -15.02 -4.06 -13.83
C LEU A 60 -13.69 -3.63 -14.49
N SER A 61 -13.07 -2.56 -14.00
CA SER A 61 -11.83 -2.00 -14.55
C SER A 61 -10.56 -2.50 -13.85
N VAL A 62 -10.71 -3.30 -12.79
CA VAL A 62 -9.61 -3.89 -12.03
C VAL A 62 -8.79 -4.82 -12.92
N ASP A 63 -7.47 -4.69 -12.85
CA ASP A 63 -6.57 -5.56 -13.61
C ASP A 63 -6.68 -7.01 -13.11
N PRO A 64 -7.00 -7.99 -13.98
CA PRO A 64 -7.23 -9.37 -13.55
C PRO A 64 -6.00 -10.05 -12.95
N GLN A 65 -4.79 -9.64 -13.36
CA GLN A 65 -3.54 -10.28 -12.97
C GLN A 65 -3.01 -9.73 -11.65
N SER A 66 -2.89 -8.41 -11.55
CA SER A 66 -2.37 -7.70 -10.39
C SER A 66 -3.44 -7.38 -9.34
N ARG A 67 -4.73 -7.45 -9.68
CA ARG A 67 -5.86 -7.08 -8.81
C ARG A 67 -5.87 -5.61 -8.37
N CYS A 68 -4.99 -4.79 -8.93
CA CYS A 68 -4.90 -3.35 -8.69
C CYS A 68 -5.91 -2.58 -9.53
N CYS A 69 -6.28 -1.40 -9.05
CA CYS A 69 -6.96 -0.43 -9.90
C CYS A 69 -5.98 0.15 -10.93
N PRO A 70 -6.44 0.48 -12.15
CA PRO A 70 -5.61 1.15 -13.12
C PRO A 70 -5.20 2.53 -12.56
N GLY A 71 -3.91 2.87 -12.62
CA GLY A 71 -3.34 4.10 -12.06
C GLY A 71 -3.79 5.42 -12.71
N LYS A 72 -4.89 5.41 -13.47
CA LYS A 72 -5.54 6.61 -14.03
C LYS A 72 -6.64 7.18 -13.11
N GLY A 73 -7.02 6.45 -12.06
CA GLY A 73 -8.03 6.89 -11.09
C GLY A 73 -7.49 7.84 -10.02
N GLU A 74 -8.39 8.45 -9.25
CA GLU A 74 -8.02 9.28 -8.11
C GLU A 74 -7.42 8.43 -6.98
N LYS A 75 -6.21 8.81 -6.55
CA LYS A 75 -5.52 8.19 -5.41
C LYS A 75 -5.85 8.96 -4.13
N PHE A 76 -6.18 8.22 -3.07
CA PHE A 76 -6.55 8.77 -1.77
C PHE A 76 -7.74 9.75 -1.84
N SER A 77 -8.70 9.49 -2.73
CA SER A 77 -9.85 10.35 -2.91
C SER A 77 -10.75 10.31 -1.67
N CYS A 78 -11.15 11.50 -1.22
CA CYS A 78 -12.07 11.69 -0.11
C CYS A 78 -13.44 12.18 -0.59
N HIS A 79 -13.84 11.84 -1.82
CA HIS A 79 -15.14 12.22 -2.34
C HIS A 79 -16.27 11.68 -1.45
N GLY A 80 -17.23 12.52 -1.11
CA GLY A 80 -18.32 12.14 -0.20
C GLY A 80 -17.89 11.93 1.26
N CYS A 81 -16.72 12.43 1.66
CA CYS A 81 -16.24 12.40 3.04
C CYS A 81 -16.34 13.77 3.73
N ASN A 82 -16.83 13.77 4.96
CA ASN A 82 -16.67 14.89 5.88
C ASN A 82 -15.35 14.73 6.63
N LEU A 83 -14.38 15.59 6.34
CA LEU A 83 -13.03 15.51 6.91
C LEU A 83 -12.95 15.89 8.39
N LEU A 84 -13.95 16.59 8.93
CA LEU A 84 -14.01 16.90 10.36
C LEU A 84 -14.42 15.67 11.17
N SER A 85 -15.50 14.99 10.75
CA SER A 85 -15.95 13.75 11.39
C SER A 85 -15.16 12.51 10.96
N GLN A 86 -14.38 12.61 9.88
CA GLN A 86 -13.65 11.49 9.25
C GLN A 86 -14.58 10.33 8.90
N CYS A 87 -15.79 10.69 8.45
CA CYS A 87 -16.82 9.79 8.00
C CYS A 87 -17.21 10.09 6.55
N CYS A 88 -17.57 9.06 5.80
CA CYS A 88 -17.95 9.12 4.40
C CYS A 88 -19.28 8.39 4.20
N ASN A 89 -19.96 8.73 3.11
CA ASN A 89 -21.17 8.05 2.67
C ASN A 89 -20.90 6.82 1.78
N SER A 90 -19.65 6.59 1.37
CA SER A 90 -19.22 5.43 0.61
C SER A 90 -18.03 4.73 1.28
N TYR A 91 -18.11 3.41 1.33
CA TYR A 91 -17.08 2.56 1.92
C TYR A 91 -15.74 2.67 1.18
N GLU A 92 -15.76 2.64 -0.14
CA GLU A 92 -14.56 2.63 -0.99
C GLU A 92 -13.82 3.98 -0.90
N PHE A 93 -14.57 5.09 -0.92
CA PHE A 93 -13.99 6.42 -0.68
C PHE A 93 -13.48 6.57 0.76
N CYS A 94 -14.15 5.99 1.76
CA CYS A 94 -13.63 5.95 3.12
C CYS A 94 -12.29 5.24 3.21
N VAL A 95 -12.16 4.06 2.60
CA VAL A 95 -10.91 3.29 2.62
C VAL A 95 -9.79 4.05 1.90
N SER A 96 -10.04 4.57 0.70
CA SER A 96 -9.05 5.35 -0.04
C SER A 96 -8.62 6.61 0.72
N CYS A 97 -9.56 7.40 1.25
CA CYS A 97 -9.27 8.60 2.03
C CYS A 97 -8.46 8.28 3.31
N CYS A 98 -8.82 7.20 3.99
CA CYS A 98 -8.12 6.72 5.19
C CYS A 98 -6.68 6.30 4.89
N LEU A 99 -6.40 5.71 3.73
CA LEU A 99 -5.05 5.31 3.34
C LEU A 99 -4.09 6.49 3.11
N ASN A 100 -4.61 7.72 3.03
CA ASN A 100 -3.81 8.91 2.88
C ASN A 100 -2.88 9.12 4.10
N PRO A 101 -1.55 9.18 3.92
CA PRO A 101 -0.61 9.42 5.01
C PRO A 101 -0.82 10.76 5.75
N ALA A 102 -1.43 11.76 5.08
CA ALA A 102 -1.78 13.03 5.69
C ALA A 102 -2.99 12.94 6.65
N ARG A 103 -3.76 11.85 6.58
CA ARG A 103 -4.93 11.58 7.43
C ARG A 103 -4.63 10.55 8.50
N THR A 104 -3.84 9.54 8.14
CA THR A 104 -3.62 8.37 8.98
C THR A 104 -2.13 8.08 9.15
N GLN A 105 -1.65 8.20 10.38
CA GLN A 105 -0.26 7.88 10.71
C GLN A 105 -0.11 6.38 10.96
N LYS A 106 0.78 5.74 10.18
CA LYS A 106 1.01 4.29 10.22
C LYS A 106 1.36 3.79 11.62
N GLU A 107 2.19 4.51 12.34
CA GLU A 107 2.70 4.12 13.67
C GLU A 107 1.60 4.13 14.74
N GLN A 108 0.58 4.96 14.56
CA GLN A 108 -0.56 5.06 15.46
C GLN A 108 -1.55 3.92 15.19
N VAL A 109 -1.91 3.70 13.92
CA VAL A 109 -2.96 2.73 13.57
C VAL A 109 -2.58 1.27 13.79
N LEU A 110 -1.31 0.91 13.58
CA LEU A 110 -0.86 -0.47 13.79
C LEU A 110 -0.83 -0.88 15.28
N LYS A 111 -0.96 0.08 16.20
CA LYS A 111 -1.08 -0.16 17.64
C LYS A 111 -2.53 -0.23 18.11
N VAL A 112 -3.50 0.15 17.26
CA VAL A 112 -4.92 0.12 17.60
C VAL A 112 -5.41 -1.32 17.60
N LYS A 113 -6.17 -1.68 18.64
CA LYS A 113 -6.84 -2.98 18.71
C LYS A 113 -8.03 -3.02 17.76
N MET A 114 -8.23 -4.16 17.13
CA MET A 114 -9.35 -4.43 16.22
C MET A 114 -10.73 -4.24 16.86
N ALA A 115 -10.82 -4.53 18.16
CA ALA A 115 -12.04 -4.48 18.93
C ALA A 115 -11.77 -3.96 20.35
N LYS A 116 -12.83 -3.59 21.06
CA LYS A 116 -12.77 -3.12 22.45
C LYS A 116 -12.27 -4.18 23.43
N GLN A 117 -12.41 -5.46 23.09
CA GLN A 117 -12.01 -6.57 23.94
C GLN A 117 -10.49 -6.57 24.19
N SER A 118 -10.08 -6.84 25.42
CA SER A 118 -8.65 -6.80 25.82
C SER A 118 -7.78 -7.81 25.06
N THR A 119 -8.36 -8.94 24.65
CA THR A 119 -7.76 -10.03 23.89
C THR A 119 -7.66 -9.77 22.39
N ALA A 120 -8.24 -8.68 21.88
CA ALA A 120 -8.24 -8.37 20.46
C ALA A 120 -6.82 -8.07 19.95
N GLY A 121 -6.48 -8.66 18.79
CA GLY A 121 -5.25 -8.37 18.06
C GLY A 121 -5.23 -6.95 17.47
N THR A 122 -4.08 -6.59 16.90
CA THR A 122 -3.88 -5.33 16.16
C THR A 122 -3.90 -5.54 14.65
N TYR A 123 -3.89 -4.44 13.90
CA TYR A 123 -3.89 -4.45 12.43
C TYR A 123 -2.51 -4.80 11.86
N SER A 124 -2.49 -5.65 10.83
CA SER A 124 -1.29 -6.04 10.08
C SER A 124 -0.80 -4.95 9.13
N SER A 125 -1.69 -4.11 8.63
CA SER A 125 -1.37 -3.04 7.70
C SER A 125 -2.33 -1.85 7.84
N VAL A 126 -1.96 -0.70 7.28
CA VAL A 126 -2.84 0.48 7.21
C VAL A 126 -4.09 0.15 6.38
N PHE A 127 -3.96 -0.66 5.33
CA PHE A 127 -5.10 -1.13 4.55
C PHE A 127 -6.07 -1.93 5.41
N ASP A 128 -5.59 -2.87 6.23
CA ASP A 128 -6.45 -3.65 7.13
C ASP A 128 -7.16 -2.78 8.14
N PHE A 129 -6.47 -1.75 8.65
CA PHE A 129 -7.06 -0.74 9.54
C PHE A 129 -8.20 -0.01 8.83
N CYS A 130 -7.94 0.58 7.67
CA CYS A 130 -8.92 1.36 6.93
C CYS A 130 -10.11 0.51 6.47
N ALA A 131 -9.85 -0.66 5.87
CA ALA A 131 -10.90 -1.59 5.44
C ALA A 131 -11.75 -2.06 6.63
N GLY A 132 -11.13 -2.40 7.77
CA GLY A 132 -11.85 -2.83 8.96
C GLY A 132 -12.71 -1.72 9.56
N ARG A 133 -12.13 -0.52 9.74
CA ARG A 133 -12.79 0.59 10.44
C ARG A 133 -13.91 1.23 9.62
N CYS A 134 -13.69 1.44 8.31
CA CYS A 134 -14.70 1.96 7.41
C CYS A 134 -15.90 1.02 7.23
N ARG A 135 -15.70 -0.30 7.37
CA ARG A 135 -16.78 -1.28 7.17
C ARG A 135 -17.77 -1.30 8.32
N HIS A 136 -17.30 -1.15 9.56
CA HIS A 136 -18.14 -1.16 10.75
C HIS A 136 -17.63 -0.13 11.75
N ASN A 137 -18.40 0.93 11.98
CA ASN A 137 -18.19 1.82 13.11
C ASN A 137 -19.36 1.74 14.09
N SER A 138 -19.10 1.24 15.31
CA SER A 138 -20.12 1.20 16.36
C SER A 138 -20.56 2.59 16.82
N GLU A 139 -19.81 3.64 16.52
CA GLU A 139 -20.18 5.03 16.81
C GLU A 139 -21.14 5.63 15.76
N SER A 140 -21.33 4.99 14.59
CA SER A 140 -22.25 5.49 13.55
C SER A 140 -23.65 4.89 13.63
N VAL A 141 -23.94 4.04 14.62
CA VAL A 141 -25.23 3.35 14.80
C VAL A 141 -25.97 3.82 16.07
N VAL A 142 -27.29 4.00 15.96
CA VAL A 142 -28.27 4.28 17.03
C VAL A 142 -29.35 3.20 16.99
N HIS A 143 -29.86 2.80 18.16
CA HIS A 143 -30.94 1.81 18.31
C HIS A 143 -30.75 0.54 17.48
N GLU A 144 -29.83 -0.30 17.94
CA GLU A 144 -29.56 -1.67 17.47
C GLU A 144 -29.13 -1.85 16.00
N ASN A 145 -29.56 -1.02 15.03
CA ASN A 145 -29.15 -1.10 13.61
C ASN A 145 -29.42 0.17 12.75
N ALA A 146 -29.92 1.30 13.30
CA ALA A 146 -30.16 2.51 12.49
C ALA A 146 -28.91 3.39 12.41
N TYR A 147 -28.53 3.87 11.23
CA TYR A 147 -27.41 4.82 11.13
C TYR A 147 -27.82 6.22 11.58
N ILE A 148 -26.91 6.91 12.28
CA ILE A 148 -27.11 8.30 12.71
C ILE A 148 -27.22 9.24 11.51
N SER A 149 -26.50 8.91 10.44
CA SER A 149 -26.35 9.74 9.25
C SER A 149 -25.99 8.86 8.05
N ASP A 150 -26.21 9.38 6.84
CA ASP A 150 -25.69 8.77 5.62
C ASP A 150 -24.16 8.65 5.64
N PHE A 151 -23.45 9.48 6.42
CA PHE A 151 -22.02 9.37 6.67
C PHE A 151 -21.71 8.35 7.77
N HIS A 152 -21.81 7.06 7.44
CA HIS A 152 -21.68 5.96 8.40
C HIS A 152 -20.39 5.14 8.29
N HIS A 153 -19.61 5.35 7.22
CA HIS A 153 -18.28 4.75 7.06
C HIS A 153 -17.23 5.69 7.65
N CYS A 154 -16.63 5.35 8.79
CA CYS A 154 -15.68 6.25 9.45
C CYS A 154 -14.33 5.58 9.72
N PHE A 155 -13.27 6.38 9.72
CA PHE A 155 -11.90 5.94 10.01
C PHE A 155 -11.22 6.70 11.14
N SER A 156 -11.98 7.51 11.90
CA SER A 156 -11.47 8.20 13.07
C SER A 156 -10.87 7.20 14.08
N LEU A 157 -9.75 7.62 14.67
CA LEU A 157 -9.19 6.91 15.81
C LEU A 157 -10.12 7.10 17.00
N PRO A 158 -10.36 6.05 17.81
CA PRO A 158 -11.09 6.22 19.06
C PRO A 158 -10.37 7.26 19.91
N SER A 159 -11.06 8.36 20.24
CA SER A 159 -10.55 9.35 21.18
C SER A 159 -10.26 8.64 22.50
N ASN A 160 -9.01 8.72 22.94
CA ASN A 160 -8.50 8.07 24.15
C ASN A 160 -9.02 8.77 25.43
N SER A 161 -10.31 9.09 25.47
CA SER A 161 -10.92 10.00 26.45
C SER A 161 -12.41 9.69 26.64
N SER A 162 -12.71 8.55 27.27
CA SER A 162 -14.00 8.28 27.98
C SER A 162 -13.97 7.01 28.85
N GLY A 163 -12.79 6.42 29.13
CA GLY A 163 -12.65 5.21 29.96
C GLY A 163 -11.85 5.41 31.24
N LEU A 164 -11.54 6.65 31.60
CA LEU A 164 -10.86 7.03 32.85
C LEU A 164 -11.55 8.28 33.43
N ALA A 165 -12.87 8.22 33.55
CA ALA A 165 -13.65 9.17 34.32
C ALA A 165 -15.03 8.55 34.64
N ALA A 166 -15.04 7.71 35.67
CA ALA A 166 -16.09 7.51 36.68
C ALA A 166 -15.90 6.12 37.31
#